data_AF-X1QMC1-F1
#
_entry.id   AF-X1QMC1-F1
#
_cell.length_a   1.000
_cell.length_b   1.000
_cell.length_c   1.000
_cell.angle_alpha   90.00
_cell.angle_beta   90.00
_cell.angle_gamma   90.00
#
_symmetry.space_group_name_H-M   'P 1'
#
loop_
_entity.id
_entity.type
_entity.pdbx_description
1 polymer ?
#
loop_
_entity_poly.entity_id
_entity_poly.type
_entity_poly.pdbx_seq_one_letter_code
_entity_poly.pdbx_strand_id
1 'polypeptide(L)'
;MTLSYTGIKGGIVLVSADDPAMHSSQNEQDNRHYAKFAKIPMLEPSDSQEAKDFVSKALKISEKFDTPVLLRITTRIAHSEGRVKLFERVKNKKEYKFDKNPQKFVMIPAYARKRHVIVEDRLKKIERYSEDTELNKIELDSRDIGIITSGISYQYSKEVMTEASFLKLGMSYPLCKEKIYNFAKKVKKIFVIEE
;
A
#
# COMPACT_ATOMS: atom_id res chain seq x y z
N MET A 1 4.09 17.79 0.92
CA MET A 1 3.61 17.29 2.22
C MET A 1 4.78 17.17 3.21
N THR A 2 4.77 17.94 4.31
CA THR A 2 5.90 18.09 5.25
C THR A 2 6.23 16.80 6.03
N LEU A 3 5.22 16.04 6.46
CA LEU A 3 5.41 14.81 7.26
C LEU A 3 6.26 13.76 6.54
N SER A 4 6.11 13.62 5.22
CA SER A 4 6.93 12.72 4.41
C SER A 4 8.41 13.14 4.39
N TYR A 5 8.69 14.45 4.51
CA TYR A 5 10.05 14.99 4.55
C TYR A 5 10.68 14.82 5.93
N THR A 6 9.94 15.14 6.99
CA THR A 6 10.43 14.95 8.37
C THR A 6 10.66 13.47 8.67
N GLY A 7 9.91 12.58 8.00
CA GLY A 7 9.82 11.20 8.40
C GLY A 7 9.08 11.05 9.73
N ILE A 8 9.26 9.92 10.38
CA ILE A 8 8.59 9.49 11.60
C ILE A 8 9.61 8.93 12.60
N LYS A 9 9.15 8.48 13.76
CA LYS A 9 10.00 7.76 14.73
C LYS A 9 9.44 6.40 15.11
N GLY A 10 8.13 6.33 15.28
CA GLY A 10 7.36 5.08 15.33
C GLY A 10 6.43 5.00 14.13
N GLY A 11 5.75 3.86 13.97
CA GLY A 11 4.88 3.63 12.83
C GLY A 11 3.68 4.58 12.79
N ILE A 12 3.41 5.15 11.61
CA ILE A 12 2.20 5.93 11.33
C ILE A 12 1.48 5.29 10.14
N VAL A 13 0.23 4.93 10.35
CA VAL A 13 -0.68 4.45 9.30
C VAL A 13 -1.83 5.43 9.20
N LEU A 14 -2.02 5.99 8.01
CA LEU A 14 -3.21 6.76 7.66
C LEU A 14 -4.20 5.80 7.02
N VAL A 15 -5.38 5.64 7.60
CA VAL A 15 -6.45 4.85 6.99
C VAL A 15 -7.38 5.80 6.24
N SER A 16 -7.64 5.53 4.97
CA SER A 16 -8.62 6.25 4.16
C SER A 16 -9.63 5.30 3.58
N ALA A 17 -10.91 5.61 3.76
CA ALA A 17 -12.01 4.96 3.07
C ALA A 17 -12.37 5.81 1.85
N ASP A 18 -11.88 5.38 0.69
CA ASP A 18 -12.16 6.00 -0.59
C ASP A 18 -13.51 5.52 -1.12
N ASP A 19 -14.18 6.38 -1.90
CA ASP A 19 -15.47 6.09 -2.50
C ASP A 19 -15.44 6.41 -4.00
N PRO A 20 -14.75 5.57 -4.81
CA PRO A 20 -14.79 5.67 -6.26
C PRO A 20 -16.24 5.65 -6.75
N ALA A 21 -16.57 6.43 -7.78
CA ALA A 21 -17.93 6.62 -8.28
C ALA A 21 -18.95 7.18 -7.27
N MET A 22 -18.53 7.64 -6.08
CA MET A 22 -19.38 8.37 -5.13
C MET A 22 -20.63 7.59 -4.70
N HIS A 23 -20.46 6.34 -4.27
CA HIS A 23 -21.59 5.49 -3.85
C HIS A 23 -22.25 5.93 -2.54
N SER A 24 -21.52 6.61 -1.67
CA SER A 24 -21.97 6.98 -0.31
C SER A 24 -21.54 8.37 0.17
N SER A 25 -20.53 8.95 -0.47
CA SER A 25 -19.94 10.25 -0.13
C SER A 25 -20.48 11.37 -1.02
N GLN A 26 -20.08 12.60 -0.74
CA GLN A 26 -20.39 13.78 -1.53
C GLN A 26 -19.35 14.08 -2.61
N ASN A 27 -18.24 13.34 -2.65
CA ASN A 27 -17.18 13.53 -3.63
C ASN A 27 -16.52 12.19 -4.00
N GLU A 28 -16.38 11.94 -5.29
CA GLU A 28 -15.50 10.89 -5.79
C GLU A 28 -14.05 11.20 -5.40
N GLN A 29 -13.35 10.22 -4.83
CA GLN A 29 -11.98 10.41 -4.35
C GLN A 29 -11.12 9.20 -4.67
N ASP A 30 -9.97 9.46 -5.27
CA ASP A 30 -8.92 8.47 -5.48
C ASP A 30 -7.60 8.90 -4.80
N ASN A 31 -7.32 8.31 -3.65
CA ASN A 31 -6.14 8.62 -2.86
C ASN A 31 -4.85 7.97 -3.36
N ARG A 32 -4.90 7.17 -4.44
CA ARG A 32 -3.69 6.73 -5.17
C ARG A 32 -2.86 7.93 -5.62
N HIS A 33 -3.52 9.02 -6.04
CA HIS A 33 -2.86 10.27 -6.42
C HIS A 33 -2.16 10.96 -5.24
N TYR A 34 -2.75 10.89 -4.04
CA TYR A 34 -2.17 11.48 -2.84
C TYR A 34 -0.96 10.70 -2.35
N ALA A 35 -0.97 9.37 -2.42
CA ALA A 35 0.21 8.55 -2.12
C ALA A 35 1.40 8.93 -3.01
N LYS A 36 1.15 9.11 -4.31
CA LYS A 36 2.15 9.51 -5.29
C LYS A 36 2.68 10.93 -5.03
N PHE A 37 1.78 11.90 -4.82
CA PHE A 37 2.15 13.27 -4.46
C PHE A 37 2.98 13.34 -3.17
N ALA A 38 2.58 12.59 -2.16
CA ALA A 38 3.23 12.52 -0.86
C ALA A 38 4.54 11.73 -0.86
N LYS A 39 4.77 10.87 -1.88
CA LYS A 39 5.87 9.91 -1.97
C LYS A 39 5.93 8.97 -0.77
N ILE A 40 4.76 8.42 -0.44
CA ILE A 40 4.57 7.49 0.68
C ILE A 40 3.99 6.16 0.17
N PRO A 41 4.36 5.03 0.77
CA PRO A 41 3.81 3.73 0.39
C PRO A 41 2.31 3.66 0.63
N MET A 42 1.61 2.91 -0.20
CA MET A 42 0.17 2.68 -0.09
C MET A 42 -0.18 1.20 -0.23
N LEU A 43 -1.00 0.72 0.70
CA LEU A 43 -1.49 -0.64 0.76
C LEU A 43 -3.01 -0.69 0.52
N GLU A 44 -3.46 -1.77 -0.11
CA GLU A 44 -4.86 -1.98 -0.52
C GLU A 44 -5.30 -3.41 -0.19
N PRO A 45 -5.98 -3.64 0.96
CA PRO A 45 -6.48 -4.95 1.31
C PRO A 45 -7.72 -5.31 0.48
N SER A 46 -7.90 -6.61 0.19
CA SER A 46 -9.06 -7.09 -0.58
C SER A 46 -10.18 -7.69 0.27
N ASP A 47 -10.01 -7.83 1.58
CA ASP A 47 -11.01 -8.37 2.50
C ASP A 47 -10.74 -7.95 3.96
N SER A 48 -11.63 -8.35 4.88
CA SER A 48 -11.53 -8.05 6.32
C SER A 48 -10.27 -8.64 6.98
N GLN A 49 -9.78 -9.80 6.53
CA GLN A 49 -8.57 -10.43 7.09
C GLN A 49 -7.33 -9.62 6.68
N GLU A 50 -7.23 -9.27 5.40
CA GLU A 50 -6.14 -8.45 4.89
C GLU A 50 -6.18 -7.05 5.47
N ALA A 51 -7.35 -6.43 5.64
CA ALA A 51 -7.44 -5.12 6.27
C ALA A 51 -6.81 -5.14 7.67
N LYS A 52 -7.14 -6.17 8.46
CA LYS A 52 -6.56 -6.37 9.80
C LYS A 52 -5.06 -6.69 9.75
N ASP A 53 -4.59 -7.55 8.84
CA ASP A 53 -3.18 -7.92 8.74
C ASP A 53 -2.31 -6.79 8.17
N PHE A 54 -2.84 -6.01 7.23
CA PHE A 54 -2.14 -4.93 6.56
C PHE A 54 -1.87 -3.76 7.49
N VAL A 55 -2.68 -3.53 8.54
CA VAL A 55 -2.33 -2.54 9.59
C VAL A 55 -1.00 -2.89 10.25
N SER A 56 -0.78 -4.16 10.61
CA SER A 56 0.49 -4.60 11.21
C SER A 56 1.66 -4.46 10.23
N LYS A 57 1.44 -4.86 8.97
CA LYS A 57 2.45 -4.75 7.91
C LYS A 57 2.78 -3.28 7.59
N ALA A 58 1.77 -2.41 7.54
CA ALA A 58 1.92 -0.97 7.33
C ALA A 58 2.72 -0.32 8.46
N LEU A 59 2.46 -0.64 9.73
CA LEU A 59 3.28 -0.13 10.84
C LEU A 59 4.76 -0.54 10.69
N LYS A 60 5.03 -1.79 10.32
CA LYS A 60 6.41 -2.27 10.06
C LYS A 60 7.07 -1.56 8.88
N ILE A 61 6.35 -1.38 7.77
CA ILE A 61 6.83 -0.64 6.59
C ILE A 61 7.11 0.81 6.97
N SER A 62 6.20 1.44 7.72
CA SER A 62 6.33 2.82 8.15
C SER A 62 7.59 3.04 8.99
N GLU A 63 7.80 2.19 10.01
CA GLU A 63 9.02 2.24 10.84
C GLU A 63 10.28 1.93 10.03
N LYS A 64 10.24 0.93 9.14
CA LYS A 64 11.40 0.50 8.33
C LYS A 64 11.88 1.62 7.41
N PHE A 65 10.95 2.36 6.82
CA PHE A 65 11.28 3.35 5.79
C PHE A 65 11.22 4.80 6.28
N ASP A 66 10.95 5.07 7.56
CA ASP A 66 10.89 6.45 8.08
C ASP A 66 9.88 7.32 7.31
N THR A 67 8.67 6.78 7.09
CA THR A 67 7.57 7.47 6.37
C THR A 67 6.21 6.98 6.84
N PRO A 68 5.14 7.80 6.82
CA PRO A 68 3.78 7.28 6.99
C PRO A 68 3.43 6.32 5.85
N VAL A 69 2.49 5.41 6.09
CA VAL A 69 1.91 4.51 5.10
C VAL A 69 0.42 4.83 4.96
N LEU A 70 -0.08 4.90 3.72
CA LEU A 70 -1.50 5.01 3.44
C LEU A 70 -2.11 3.60 3.34
N LEU A 71 -3.06 3.26 4.18
CA LEU A 71 -3.91 2.08 4.03
C LEU A 71 -5.22 2.55 3.40
N ARG A 72 -5.35 2.34 2.09
CA ARG A 72 -6.56 2.68 1.34
C ARG A 72 -7.51 1.49 1.40
N ILE A 73 -8.73 1.73 1.83
CA ILE A 73 -9.86 0.80 1.71
C ILE A 73 -10.95 1.49 0.89
N THR A 74 -11.87 0.72 0.30
CA THR A 74 -13.04 1.29 -0.39
C THR A 74 -14.34 0.92 0.28
N THR A 75 -15.42 1.58 -0.11
CA THR A 75 -16.78 1.45 0.44
C THR A 75 -17.16 -0.01 0.74
N ARG A 76 -16.88 -0.94 -0.18
CA ARG A 76 -17.24 -2.35 0.00
C ARG A 76 -16.40 -3.06 1.07
N ILE A 77 -15.11 -2.76 1.15
CA ILE A 77 -14.26 -3.27 2.23
C ILE A 77 -14.64 -2.64 3.57
N ALA A 78 -14.90 -1.32 3.60
CA ALA A 78 -15.26 -0.57 4.80
C ALA A 78 -16.61 -0.97 5.40
N HIS A 79 -17.58 -1.35 4.56
CA HIS A 79 -18.92 -1.78 4.97
C HIS A 79 -19.11 -3.31 4.96
N SER A 80 -18.02 -4.09 4.92
CA SER A 80 -18.07 -5.55 5.02
C SER A 80 -17.61 -6.05 6.39
N GLU A 81 -18.14 -7.20 6.80
CA GLU A 81 -17.65 -7.95 7.96
C GLU A 81 -17.34 -9.39 7.57
N GLY A 82 -16.36 -9.98 8.26
CA GLY A 82 -15.93 -11.35 8.02
C GLY A 82 -15.20 -11.90 9.23
N ARG A 83 -15.19 -13.23 9.38
CA ARG A 83 -14.42 -13.88 10.44
C ARG A 83 -12.93 -13.71 10.17
N VAL A 84 -12.18 -13.24 11.16
CA VAL A 84 -10.73 -13.05 11.06
C VAL A 84 -9.98 -13.94 12.05
N LYS A 85 -8.83 -14.43 11.61
CA LYS A 85 -7.84 -15.07 12.47
C LYS A 85 -7.05 -13.99 13.18
N LEU A 86 -7.10 -14.00 14.51
CA LEU A 86 -6.28 -13.15 15.36
C LEU A 86 -4.86 -13.72 15.47
N PHE A 87 -3.90 -12.85 15.78
CA PHE A 87 -2.55 -13.24 16.17
C PHE A 87 -2.21 -12.62 17.51
N GLU A 88 -1.22 -13.17 18.21
CA GLU A 88 -0.77 -12.60 19.47
C GLU A 88 -0.27 -11.17 19.29
N ARG A 89 -0.74 -10.27 20.15
CA ARG A 89 -0.33 -8.87 20.14
C ARG A 89 1.15 -8.77 20.47
N VAL A 90 1.93 -8.28 19.52
CA VAL A 90 3.35 -7.96 19.75
C VAL A 90 3.45 -6.61 20.46
N LYS A 91 3.92 -6.60 21.71
CA LYS A 91 4.21 -5.36 22.43
C LYS A 91 5.47 -4.71 21.83
N ASN A 92 5.40 -3.43 21.50
CA ASN A 92 6.59 -2.70 21.07
C ASN A 92 7.55 -2.57 22.28
N LYS A 93 8.76 -3.12 22.13
CA LYS A 93 9.82 -3.07 23.15
C LYS A 93 10.76 -1.88 22.97
N LYS A 94 10.61 -1.09 21.89
CA LYS A 94 11.43 0.11 21.68
C LYS A 94 11.06 1.18 22.71
N GLU A 95 12.07 1.68 23.39
CA GLU A 95 11.97 2.94 24.14
C GLU A 95 12.22 4.12 23.21
N TYR A 96 11.28 5.06 23.20
CA TYR A 96 11.43 6.29 22.44
C TYR A 96 11.95 7.40 23.36
N LYS A 97 13.16 7.88 23.05
CA LYS A 97 13.72 9.09 23.69
C LYS A 97 13.42 10.31 22.84
N PHE A 98 13.29 11.46 23.50
CA PHE A 98 13.27 12.74 22.79
C PHE A 98 14.56 12.88 21.99
N ASP A 99 14.44 13.24 20.71
CA ASP A 99 15.59 13.45 19.82
C ASP A 99 15.52 14.88 19.33
N LYS A 100 16.46 15.70 19.80
CA LYS A 100 16.57 17.09 19.39
C LYS A 100 17.34 17.14 18.06
N ASN A 101 16.68 16.71 16.98
CA ASN A 101 17.23 16.74 15.64
C ASN A 101 16.52 17.80 14.77
N PRO A 102 16.92 19.08 14.85
CA PRO A 102 16.27 20.14 14.08
C PRO A 102 16.42 19.93 12.56
N GLN A 103 17.50 19.31 12.10
CA GLN A 103 17.71 19.04 10.67
C GLN A 103 16.69 18.04 10.11
N LYS A 104 16.16 17.14 10.95
CA LYS A 104 15.09 16.21 10.61
C LYS A 104 13.70 16.80 10.86
N PHE A 105 13.50 17.55 11.95
CA PHE A 105 12.16 17.92 12.43
C PHE A 105 11.74 19.38 12.17
N VAL A 106 12.65 20.25 11.73
CA VAL A 106 12.34 21.66 11.42
C VAL A 106 12.47 21.90 9.92
N MET A 107 11.36 21.97 9.18
CA MET A 107 11.39 22.03 7.71
C MET A 107 11.58 23.44 7.14
N ILE A 108 12.60 24.15 7.61
CA ILE A 108 13.10 25.35 6.93
C ILE A 108 13.76 24.98 5.58
N PRO A 109 13.84 25.88 4.59
CA PRO A 109 14.30 25.56 3.24
C PRO A 109 15.68 24.87 3.17
N ALA A 110 16.63 25.28 4.02
CA ALA A 110 17.97 24.69 4.08
C ALA A 110 17.95 23.19 4.46
N TYR A 111 17.04 22.78 5.34
CA TYR A 111 16.88 21.39 5.77
C TYR A 111 15.97 20.62 4.82
N ALA A 112 14.87 21.24 4.36
CA ALA A 112 13.92 20.62 3.43
C ALA A 112 14.58 20.18 2.12
N ARG A 113 15.47 20.99 1.53
CA ARG A 113 16.22 20.61 0.31
C ARG A 113 17.06 19.35 0.50
N LYS A 114 17.71 19.21 1.67
CA LYS A 114 18.48 18.00 2.01
C LYS A 114 17.56 16.80 2.27
N ARG A 115 16.43 17.01 2.95
CA ARG A 115 15.42 15.97 3.19
C ARG A 115 14.75 15.48 1.91
N HIS A 116 14.62 16.32 0.89
CA HIS A 116 14.11 15.91 -0.43
C HIS A 116 14.91 14.74 -1.01
N VAL A 117 16.24 14.82 -0.99
CA VAL A 117 17.12 13.75 -1.47
C VAL A 117 16.87 12.43 -0.72
N ILE A 118 16.65 12.52 0.60
CA ILE A 118 16.31 11.37 1.45
C ILE A 118 14.95 10.78 1.07
N VAL A 119 13.96 11.62 0.76
CA VAL A 119 12.64 11.17 0.28
C VAL A 119 12.76 10.42 -1.06
N GLU A 120 13.54 10.93 -2.01
CA GLU A 120 13.74 10.24 -3.30
C GLU A 120 14.49 8.91 -3.14
N ASP A 121 15.54 8.88 -2.33
CA ASP A 121 16.29 7.64 -2.05
C ASP A 121 15.41 6.61 -1.32
N ARG A 122 14.63 7.06 -0.33
CA ARG A 122 13.63 6.22 0.34
C ARG A 122 12.62 5.66 -0.66
N LEU A 123 12.10 6.48 -1.58
CA LEU A 123 11.12 6.04 -2.56
C LEU A 123 11.65 4.88 -3.42
N LYS A 124 12.91 4.96 -3.87
CA LYS A 124 13.58 3.86 -4.59
C LYS A 124 13.72 2.59 -3.75
N LYS A 125 14.04 2.73 -2.46
CA LYS A 125 14.12 1.59 -1.52
C LYS A 125 12.77 0.93 -1.32
N ILE A 126 11.70 1.72 -1.25
CA ILE A 126 10.33 1.23 -1.14
C ILE A 126 9.89 0.55 -2.45
N GLU A 127 10.24 1.11 -3.61
CA GLU A 127 9.97 0.49 -4.92
C GLU A 127 10.60 -0.90 -5.01
N ARG A 128 11.88 -1.05 -4.64
CA ARG A 128 12.53 -2.36 -4.53
C ARG A 128 11.81 -3.29 -3.56
N TYR A 129 11.41 -2.78 -2.39
CA TYR A 129 10.63 -3.57 -1.44
C TYR A 129 9.27 -4.04 -1.99
N SER A 130 8.63 -3.24 -2.85
CA SER A 130 7.37 -3.61 -3.52
C SER A 130 7.54 -4.81 -4.44
N GLU A 131 8.72 -5.00 -5.04
CA GLU A 131 9.05 -6.18 -5.85
C GLU A 131 9.09 -7.46 -5.01
N ASP A 132 9.64 -7.40 -3.80
CA ASP A 132 9.88 -8.60 -2.98
C ASP A 132 8.76 -8.89 -1.96
N THR A 133 7.92 -7.91 -1.64
CA THR A 133 6.90 -8.06 -0.59
C THR A 133 5.88 -9.14 -0.92
N GLU A 134 5.50 -9.91 0.10
CA GLU A 134 4.40 -10.88 0.06
C GLU A 134 3.02 -10.24 -0.08
N LEU A 135 2.91 -8.92 0.09
CA LEU A 135 1.67 -8.17 -0.14
C LEU A 135 1.22 -8.24 -1.61
N ASN A 136 2.19 -8.31 -2.54
CA ASN A 136 1.93 -8.43 -3.96
C ASN A 136 1.99 -9.91 -4.34
N LYS A 137 0.83 -10.53 -4.50
CA LYS A 137 0.68 -11.99 -4.62
C LYS A 137 0.39 -12.39 -6.07
N ILE A 138 1.14 -13.36 -6.57
CA ILE A 138 0.84 -14.03 -7.84
C ILE A 138 0.14 -15.35 -7.51
N GLU A 139 -0.98 -15.60 -8.17
CA GLU A 139 -1.72 -16.85 -8.16
C GLU A 139 -1.78 -17.36 -9.61
N LEU A 140 -1.13 -18.48 -9.90
CA LEU A 140 -1.10 -19.03 -11.26
C LEU A 140 -2.13 -20.14 -11.40
N ASP A 141 -2.90 -20.06 -12.47
CA ASP A 141 -3.83 -21.08 -12.94
C ASP A 141 -3.69 -21.17 -14.48
N SER A 142 -4.78 -21.12 -15.26
CA SER A 142 -4.69 -21.00 -16.71
C SER A 142 -3.85 -19.78 -17.10
N ARG A 143 -3.00 -19.98 -18.11
CA ARG A 143 -2.12 -18.96 -18.68
C ARG A 143 -2.73 -18.27 -19.90
N ASP A 144 -3.98 -18.54 -20.23
CA ASP A 144 -4.67 -17.85 -21.33
C ASP A 144 -4.99 -16.41 -20.94
N ILE A 145 -5.43 -16.20 -19.71
CA ILE A 145 -5.80 -14.90 -19.16
C ILE A 145 -5.06 -14.65 -17.84
N GLY A 146 -4.36 -13.52 -17.76
CA GLY A 146 -3.84 -12.96 -16.52
C GLY A 146 -4.59 -11.69 -16.13
N ILE A 147 -4.91 -11.54 -14.85
CA ILE A 147 -5.61 -10.38 -14.30
C ILE A 147 -4.68 -9.68 -13.30
N ILE A 148 -4.47 -8.38 -13.47
CA ILE A 148 -3.80 -7.52 -12.50
C ILE A 148 -4.86 -6.66 -11.82
N THR A 149 -4.95 -6.71 -10.50
CA THR A 149 -6.01 -6.03 -9.75
C THR A 149 -5.62 -5.77 -8.29
N SER A 150 -6.36 -4.93 -7.58
CA SER A 150 -6.19 -4.63 -6.16
C SER A 150 -7.56 -4.44 -5.48
N GLY A 151 -7.55 -4.32 -4.15
CA GLY A 151 -8.75 -3.97 -3.38
C GLY A 151 -9.93 -4.93 -3.60
N ILE A 152 -11.14 -4.39 -3.62
CA ILE A 152 -12.37 -5.18 -3.80
C ILE A 152 -12.47 -5.81 -5.20
N SER A 153 -11.91 -5.16 -6.22
CA SER A 153 -11.93 -5.65 -7.60
C SER A 153 -11.29 -7.04 -7.74
N TYR A 154 -10.36 -7.39 -6.84
CA TYR A 154 -9.85 -8.75 -6.72
C TYR A 154 -10.95 -9.77 -6.41
N GLN A 155 -11.81 -9.51 -5.43
CA GLN A 155 -12.86 -10.47 -5.03
C GLN A 155 -13.84 -10.70 -6.17
N TYR A 156 -14.34 -9.63 -6.78
CA TYR A 156 -15.28 -9.72 -7.91
C TYR A 156 -14.67 -10.45 -9.10
N SER A 157 -13.43 -10.14 -9.44
CA SER A 157 -12.74 -10.79 -10.55
C SER A 157 -12.49 -12.28 -10.26
N LYS A 158 -12.14 -12.63 -9.02
CA LYS A 158 -11.86 -14.02 -8.62
C LYS A 158 -13.12 -14.88 -8.60
N GLU A 159 -14.27 -14.32 -8.23
CA GLU A 159 -15.57 -15.01 -8.25
C GLU A 159 -16.02 -15.35 -9.68
N VAL A 160 -15.77 -14.46 -10.65
CA VAL A 160 -16.21 -14.64 -12.04
C VAL A 160 -15.19 -15.40 -12.89
N MET A 161 -13.90 -15.12 -12.71
CA MET A 161 -12.80 -15.65 -13.54
C MET A 161 -11.97 -16.68 -12.75
N THR A 162 -12.62 -17.77 -12.35
CA THR A 162 -12.04 -18.78 -11.44
C THR A 162 -10.77 -19.45 -11.96
N GLU A 163 -10.66 -19.63 -13.29
CA GLU A 163 -9.52 -20.29 -13.95
C GLU A 163 -8.40 -19.31 -14.37
N ALA A 164 -8.58 -17.99 -14.20
CA ALA A 164 -7.57 -17.02 -14.61
C ALA A 164 -6.38 -16.99 -13.62
N SER A 165 -5.20 -16.66 -14.14
CA SER A 165 -4.06 -16.31 -13.29
C SER A 165 -4.21 -14.88 -12.77
N PHE A 166 -3.81 -14.60 -11.53
CA PHE A 166 -3.92 -13.29 -10.90
C PHE A 166 -2.56 -12.76 -10.42
N LEU A 167 -2.35 -11.46 -10.58
CA LEU A 167 -1.43 -10.67 -9.78
C LEU A 167 -2.25 -9.69 -8.94
N LYS A 168 -2.42 -10.01 -7.66
CA LYS A 168 -3.07 -9.13 -6.69
C LYS A 168 -2.06 -8.18 -6.08
N LEU A 169 -2.27 -6.89 -6.29
CA LEU A 169 -1.44 -5.82 -5.71
C LEU A 169 -1.98 -5.44 -4.33
N GLY A 170 -1.40 -5.99 -3.26
CA GLY A 170 -1.65 -5.50 -1.90
C GLY A 170 -0.87 -4.23 -1.55
N MET A 171 0.14 -3.88 -2.37
CA MET A 171 0.88 -2.63 -2.32
C MET A 171 0.90 -2.00 -3.72
N SER A 172 0.03 -1.03 -3.97
CA SER A 172 -0.15 -0.41 -5.29
C SER A 172 0.71 0.82 -5.51
N TYR A 173 1.32 1.40 -4.47
CA TYR A 173 2.34 2.43 -4.65
C TYR A 173 3.50 2.32 -3.65
N PRO A 174 4.76 2.42 -4.12
CA PRO A 174 5.19 2.33 -5.51
C PRO A 174 4.88 0.96 -6.13
N LEU A 175 4.65 0.94 -7.45
CA LEU A 175 4.33 -0.26 -8.21
C LEU A 175 5.53 -1.22 -8.30
N CYS A 176 5.25 -2.52 -8.26
CA CYS A 176 6.21 -3.60 -8.50
C CYS A 176 6.34 -3.91 -10.00
N LYS A 177 7.05 -3.04 -10.72
CA LYS A 177 7.18 -3.10 -12.20
C LYS A 177 7.79 -4.41 -12.67
N GLU A 178 8.82 -4.91 -11.99
CA GLU A 178 9.50 -6.14 -12.39
C GLU A 178 8.59 -7.35 -12.15
N LYS A 179 7.89 -7.39 -11.01
CA LYS A 179 6.89 -8.43 -10.73
C LYS A 179 5.75 -8.42 -11.75
N ILE A 180 5.21 -7.24 -12.08
CA ILE A 180 4.18 -7.06 -13.12
C ILE A 180 4.69 -7.58 -14.47
N TYR A 181 5.89 -7.18 -14.88
CA TYR A 181 6.49 -7.61 -16.15
C TYR A 181 6.72 -9.13 -16.19
N ASN A 182 7.20 -9.72 -15.09
CA ASN A 182 7.44 -11.15 -14.98
C ASN A 182 6.13 -11.97 -14.94
N PHE A 183 5.05 -11.40 -14.38
CA PHE A 183 3.71 -11.99 -14.47
C PHE A 183 3.19 -11.92 -15.90
N ALA A 184 3.32 -10.76 -16.56
CA ALA A 184 2.88 -10.53 -17.92
C ALA A 184 3.48 -11.53 -18.93
N LYS A 185 4.75 -11.90 -18.75
CA LYS A 185 5.43 -12.92 -19.56
C LYS A 185 4.85 -14.34 -19.45
N LYS A 186 4.09 -14.63 -18.39
CA LYS A 186 3.57 -15.97 -18.10
C LYS A 186 2.18 -16.22 -18.67
N VAL A 187 1.53 -15.21 -19.23
CA VAL A 187 0.14 -15.29 -19.72
C VAL A 187 0.03 -14.80 -21.17
N LYS A 188 -0.99 -15.26 -21.90
CA LYS A 188 -1.23 -14.87 -23.30
C LYS A 188 -1.91 -13.50 -23.42
N LYS A 189 -2.85 -13.20 -22.51
CA LYS A 189 -3.60 -11.94 -22.48
C LYS A 189 -3.66 -11.38 -21.07
N ILE A 190 -3.57 -10.06 -20.94
CA ILE A 190 -3.64 -9.36 -19.66
C ILE A 190 -4.86 -8.45 -19.64
N PHE A 191 -5.58 -8.48 -18.54
CA PHE A 191 -6.55 -7.47 -18.17
C PHE A 191 -6.12 -6.79 -16.88
N VAL A 192 -6.29 -5.49 -16.82
CA VAL A 192 -6.14 -4.71 -15.59
C VAL A 192 -7.55 -4.34 -15.15
N ILE A 193 -7.93 -4.72 -13.92
CA ILE A 193 -9.26 -4.47 -13.39
C ILE A 193 -9.10 -3.59 -12.14
N GLU A 194 -9.67 -2.40 -12.23
CA GLU A 194 -9.60 -1.33 -11.24
C GLU A 194 -11.00 -0.89 -10.86
N GLU A 195 -11.11 -0.19 -9.73
CA GLU A 195 -12.30 0.57 -9.30
C GLU A 195 -12.11 2.07 -9.54
#